data_AF-A0A1Q5B511-F1
#
_entry.id   AF-A0A1Q5B511-F1
#
_cell.length_a   1.000
_cell.length_b   1.000
_cell.length_c   1.000
_cell.angle_alpha   90.00
_cell.angle_beta   90.00
_cell.angle_gamma   90.00
#
_symmetry.space_group_name_H-M   'P 1'
#
loop_
_entity.id
_entity.type
_entity.pdbx_description
1 polymer ?
#
loop_
_entity_poly.entity_id
_entity_poly.type
_entity_poly.pdbx_seq_one_letter_code
_entity_poly.pdbx_strand_id
1 'polypeptide(L)'
;MREIAGAIWTPQLAAGWNMNAEVADVLSQATERILQCSEAFALVPRPPGFVPGLGYLVQYWKNLRDYFLVVKDSRTYRACVVSTAAYYRSIIEMASAGI
;
A
#
# COMPACT_ATOMS: atom_id res chain seq x y z
N MET A 1 -1.27 2.40 9.65
CA MET A 1 -1.45 1.24 8.75
C MET A 1 -2.71 1.39 7.91
N ARG A 2 -3.86 1.61 8.54
CA ARG A 2 -5.16 1.80 7.88
C ARG A 2 -5.16 2.90 6.82
N GLU A 3 -4.34 3.92 7.00
CA GLU A 3 -4.17 5.07 6.13
C GLU A 3 -3.48 4.68 4.82
N ILE A 4 -2.48 3.80 4.89
CA ILE A 4 -1.78 3.25 3.73
C ILE A 4 -2.73 2.35 2.95
N ALA A 5 -3.41 1.43 3.65
CA ALA A 5 -4.45 0.58 3.07
C ALA A 5 -5.56 1.42 2.40
N GLY A 6 -5.95 2.53 3.03
CA GLY A 6 -6.92 3.47 2.47
C GLY A 6 -6.46 4.13 1.17
N ALA A 7 -5.17 4.44 1.04
CA ALA A 7 -4.62 5.02 -0.19
C ALA A 7 -4.60 4.00 -1.35
N ILE A 8 -4.31 2.73 -1.05
CA ILE A 8 -4.27 1.66 -2.05
C ILE A 8 -5.70 1.27 -2.49
N TRP A 9 -6.58 0.90 -1.56
CA TRP A 9 -7.89 0.32 -1.89
C TRP A 9 -9.07 1.29 -1.77
N THR A 10 -9.10 2.11 -0.73
CA THR A 10 -10.04 3.19 -0.38
C THR A 10 -10.21 3.23 1.14
N PRO A 11 -10.50 4.40 1.74
CA PRO A 11 -10.76 4.49 3.18
C PRO A 11 -11.92 3.60 3.65
N GLN A 12 -12.98 3.48 2.84
CA GLN A 12 -14.17 2.70 3.16
C GLN A 12 -13.87 1.21 3.28
N LEU A 13 -13.08 0.66 2.34
CA LEU A 13 -12.66 -0.74 2.41
C LEU A 13 -11.72 -0.99 3.58
N ALA A 14 -10.70 -0.14 3.75
CA ALA A 14 -9.72 -0.29 4.82
C ALA A 14 -10.33 -0.14 6.23
N ALA A 15 -11.44 0.58 6.38
CA ALA A 15 -12.18 0.68 7.63
C ALA A 15 -12.81 -0.65 8.06
N GLY A 16 -13.16 -1.52 7.10
CA GLY A 16 -13.77 -2.82 7.36
C GLY A 16 -12.76 -3.90 7.78
N TRP A 17 -11.46 -3.65 7.66
CA TRP A 17 -10.43 -4.65 8.00
C TRP A 17 -9.91 -4.51 9.43
N ASN A 18 -9.78 -5.66 10.10
CA ASN A 18 -8.93 -5.82 11.26
C ASN A 18 -7.46 -5.68 10.87
N MET A 19 -6.75 -4.74 11.49
CA MET A 19 -5.34 -4.44 11.19
C MET A 19 -4.43 -5.27 12.10
N ASN A 20 -4.38 -6.57 11.83
CA ASN A 20 -3.55 -7.55 12.53
C ASN A 20 -2.16 -7.69 11.87
N ALA A 21 -1.38 -8.67 12.34
CA ALA A 21 -0.02 -8.91 11.87
C ALA A 21 -0.01 -9.44 10.42
N GLU A 22 -0.99 -10.27 10.06
CA GLU A 22 -1.17 -10.84 8.73
C GLU A 22 -1.49 -9.74 7.71
N VAL A 23 -2.37 -8.80 8.05
CA VAL A 23 -2.64 -7.62 7.23
C VAL A 23 -1.40 -6.75 7.09
N ALA A 24 -0.58 -6.61 8.13
CA ALA A 24 0.67 -5.86 8.04
C ALA A 24 1.66 -6.49 7.03
N ASP A 25 1.73 -7.83 6.97
CA ASP A 25 2.56 -8.54 6.00
C ASP A 25 2.06 -8.33 4.57
N VAL A 26 0.76 -8.54 4.32
CA VAL A 26 0.16 -8.31 2.99
C VAL A 26 0.32 -6.85 2.56
N LEU A 27 0.12 -5.90 3.49
CA LEU A 27 0.30 -4.47 3.21
C LEU A 27 1.76 -4.14 2.88
N SER A 28 2.72 -4.85 3.48
CA SER A 28 4.15 -4.72 3.16
C SER A 28 4.44 -5.21 1.75
N GLN A 29 3.93 -6.39 1.36
CA GLN A 29 4.12 -6.95 0.02
C GLN A 29 3.45 -6.07 -1.05
N ALA A 30 2.25 -5.55 -0.78
CA ALA A 30 1.57 -4.60 -1.67
C ALA A 30 2.36 -3.29 -1.80
N THR A 31 2.93 -2.79 -0.70
CA THR A 31 3.78 -1.59 -0.71
C THR A 31 5.01 -1.79 -1.60
N GLU A 32 5.73 -2.90 -1.44
CA GLU A 32 6.89 -3.23 -2.25
C GLU A 32 6.57 -3.24 -3.74
N ARG A 33 5.50 -3.95 -4.11
CA ARG A 33 5.05 -4.08 -5.50
C ARG A 33 4.74 -2.74 -6.14
N ILE A 34 4.08 -1.83 -5.40
CA ILE A 34 3.81 -0.48 -5.90
C ILE A 34 5.11 0.27 -6.11
N LEU A 35 6.00 0.28 -5.12
CA LEU A 35 7.27 1.01 -5.18
C LEU A 35 8.18 0.53 -6.33
N GLN A 36 8.20 -0.77 -6.61
CA GLN A 36 8.91 -1.35 -7.76
C GLN A 36 8.26 -0.95 -9.08
N CYS A 37 6.92 -1.07 -9.19
CA CYS A 37 6.21 -0.67 -10.41
C CYS A 37 6.35 0.81 -10.73
N SER A 38 6.37 1.67 -9.71
CA SER A 38 6.53 3.12 -9.87
C SER A 38 7.99 3.57 -9.68
N GLU A 39 8.97 2.71 -9.97
CA GLU A 39 10.39 2.98 -9.74
C GLU A 39 10.92 4.20 -10.53
N ALA A 40 10.33 4.48 -11.70
CA ALA A 40 10.67 5.63 -12.55
C ALA A 40 9.89 6.91 -12.21
N PHE A 41 8.97 6.88 -11.23
CA PHE A 41 8.18 8.06 -10.86
C PHE A 41 8.99 9.05 -10.03
N ALA A 42 9.51 10.10 -10.68
CA ALA A 42 10.42 11.10 -10.09
C ALA A 42 9.71 12.33 -9.47
N LEU A 43 8.38 12.44 -9.57
CA LEU A 43 7.66 13.68 -9.23
C LEU A 43 7.33 13.86 -7.74
N VAL A 44 7.64 12.86 -6.90
CA VAL A 44 7.45 12.93 -5.43
C VAL A 44 8.64 12.27 -4.76
N PRO A 45 9.17 12.82 -3.65
CA PRO A 45 10.19 12.13 -2.87
C PRO A 45 9.69 10.72 -2.51
N ARG A 46 10.33 9.70 -3.11
CA ARG A 46 10.05 8.31 -2.76
C ARG A 46 10.39 8.12 -1.27
N PRO A 47 9.64 7.28 -0.54
CA PRO A 47 10.09 6.80 0.75
C PRO A 47 11.56 6.32 0.67
N PRO A 48 12.41 6.64 1.67
CA PRO A 48 13.77 6.11 1.73
C PRO A 48 13.73 4.59 1.73
N GLY A 49 14.79 3.95 1.20
CA GLY A 49 14.87 2.52 0.84
C GLY A 49 13.87 1.59 1.55
N PHE A 50 13.09 0.85 0.77
CA PHE A 50 12.05 -0.02 1.30
C PHE A 50 12.64 -1.17 2.11
N VAL A 51 12.11 -1.38 3.31
CA VAL A 51 12.39 -2.55 4.14
C VAL A 51 11.06 -3.25 4.40
N PRO A 52 10.89 -4.53 4.04
CA PRO A 52 9.67 -5.25 4.33
C PRO A 52 9.34 -5.29 5.83
N GLY A 53 8.06 -5.17 6.15
CA GLY A 53 7.51 -5.43 7.47
C GLY A 53 6.82 -4.24 8.14
N LEU A 54 6.14 -4.55 9.26
CA LEU A 54 5.34 -3.59 10.01
C LEU A 54 6.13 -2.36 10.48
N GLY A 55 7.38 -2.55 10.91
CA GLY A 55 8.22 -1.45 11.41
C GLY A 55 8.37 -0.33 10.38
N TYR A 56 8.66 -0.70 9.13
CA TYR A 56 8.77 0.25 8.03
C TYR A 56 7.42 0.93 7.71
N LEU A 57 6.34 0.15 7.63
CA LEU A 57 5.00 0.67 7.37
C LEU A 57 4.58 1.70 8.42
N VAL A 58 4.87 1.45 9.70
CA VAL A 58 4.58 2.39 10.79
C VAL A 58 5.50 3.60 10.74
N GLN A 59 6.79 3.42 10.51
CA GLN A 59 7.75 4.52 10.48
C GLN A 59 7.47 5.51 9.34
N TYR A 60 7.11 5.01 8.16
CA TYR A 60 6.97 5.79 6.93
C TYR A 60 5.52 5.95 6.45
N TRP A 61 4.53 5.74 7.34
CA TRP A 61 3.12 5.69 6.95
C TRP A 61 2.62 6.93 6.21
N LYS A 62 3.07 8.13 6.60
CA LYS A 62 2.68 9.40 5.94
C LYS A 62 3.26 9.45 4.53
N ASN A 63 4.56 9.19 4.39
CA ASN A 63 5.25 9.17 3.10
C ASN A 63 4.60 8.18 2.14
N LEU A 64 4.28 6.97 2.63
CA LEU A 64 3.64 5.93 1.83
C LEU A 64 2.23 6.33 1.39
N ARG A 65 1.40 6.82 2.31
CA ARG A 65 0.05 7.30 1.99
C ARG A 65 0.09 8.38 0.91
N ASP A 66 0.89 9.42 1.13
CA ASP A 66 0.93 10.59 0.24
C ASP A 66 1.51 10.19 -1.13
N TYR A 67 2.54 9.35 -1.14
CA TYR A 67 3.10 8.80 -2.38
C TYR A 67 2.05 8.01 -3.17
N PHE A 68 1.31 7.11 -2.53
CA PHE A 68 0.30 6.29 -3.22
C PHE A 68 -0.87 7.10 -3.75
N LEU A 69 -1.30 8.14 -3.04
CA LEU A 69 -2.33 9.06 -3.54
C LEU A 69 -1.85 9.77 -4.82
N VAL A 70 -0.62 10.29 -4.84
CA VAL A 70 -0.09 10.97 -6.03
C VAL A 70 0.15 9.98 -7.19
N VAL A 71 0.68 8.79 -6.92
CA VAL A 71 0.87 7.74 -7.94
C VAL A 71 -0.47 7.35 -8.56
N LYS A 72 -1.52 7.23 -7.75
CA LYS A 72 -2.88 6.87 -8.20
C LYS A 72 -3.54 7.93 -9.08
N ASP A 73 -3.15 9.20 -8.91
CA ASP A 73 -3.64 10.32 -9.72
C ASP A 73 -2.81 10.54 -10.99
N SER A 74 -1.62 9.96 -11.09
CA SER A 74 -0.80 10.00 -12.30
C SER A 74 -1.38 9.12 -13.42
N ARG A 75 -1.61 9.69 -14.61
CA ARG A 75 -2.09 8.92 -15.79
C ARG A 75 -1.20 7.73 -16.14
N THR A 76 0.11 7.87 -15.96
CA THR A 76 1.09 6.82 -16.31
C THR A 76 1.20 5.77 -15.21
N TYR A 77 1.25 6.17 -13.94
CA TYR A 77 1.59 5.27 -12.83
C TYR A 77 0.39 4.78 -12.02
N ARG A 78 -0.82 5.28 -12.29
CA ARG A 78 -2.07 4.82 -11.66
C ARG A 78 -2.24 3.30 -11.71
N ALA A 79 -1.81 2.68 -12.81
CA ALA A 79 -1.88 1.24 -12.99
C ALA A 79 -1.13 0.47 -11.89
N CYS A 80 -0.04 0.99 -11.34
CA CYS A 80 0.72 0.34 -10.27
C CYS A 80 -0.13 0.16 -9.01
N VAL A 81 -0.84 1.21 -8.58
CA VAL A 81 -1.70 1.16 -7.39
C VAL A 81 -2.96 0.33 -7.67
N VAL A 82 -3.62 0.56 -8.81
CA VAL A 82 -4.89 -0.12 -9.14
C VAL A 82 -4.71 -1.61 -9.36
N SER A 83 -3.67 -2.03 -10.09
CA SER A 83 -3.40 -3.45 -10.33
C SER A 83 -2.97 -4.18 -9.06
N THR A 84 -2.13 -3.55 -8.22
CA THR A 84 -1.74 -4.10 -6.91
C THR A 84 -2.96 -4.23 -6.01
N ALA A 85 -3.81 -3.21 -5.95
CA ALA A 85 -5.04 -3.25 -5.17
C ALA A 85 -5.96 -4.39 -5.65
N ALA A 86 -6.13 -4.56 -6.96
CA ALA A 86 -6.92 -5.66 -7.51
C ALA A 86 -6.32 -7.03 -7.15
N TYR A 87 -5.01 -7.21 -7.34
CA TYR A 87 -4.32 -8.47 -7.09
C TYR A 87 -4.39 -8.92 -5.62
N TYR A 88 -4.11 -8.01 -4.69
CA TYR A 88 -4.07 -8.33 -3.26
C TYR A 88 -5.43 -8.24 -2.55
N ARG A 89 -6.54 -7.97 -3.29
CA ARG A 89 -7.86 -7.70 -2.68
C ARG A 89 -8.37 -8.84 -1.81
N SER A 90 -8.37 -10.06 -2.34
CA SER A 90 -8.83 -11.25 -1.60
C SER A 90 -7.83 -11.66 -0.53
N ILE A 91 -6.53 -11.49 -0.81
CA ILE A 91 -5.44 -11.84 0.10
C ILE A 91 -5.54 -11.02 1.39
N ILE A 92 -5.76 -9.69 1.28
CA ILE A 92 -5.87 -8.83 2.45
C ILE A 92 -7.18 -9.06 3.22
N GLU A 93 -8.24 -9.53 2.57
CA GLU A 93 -9.48 -9.93 3.25
C GLU A 93 -9.31 -11.19 4.08
N MET A 94 -8.65 -12.22 3.53
CA MET A 94 -8.33 -13.44 4.26
C MET A 94 -7.42 -13.13 5.45
N ALA A 95 -6.35 -12.36 5.21
CA ALA A 95 -5.46 -11.90 6.27
C ALA A 95 -6.22 -11.12 7.35
N SER A 96 -7.17 -10.26 6.96
CA SER A 96 -7.99 -9.51 7.90
C SER A 96 -8.92 -10.40 8.74
N ALA A 97 -9.40 -11.50 8.15
CA ALA A 97 -10.16 -12.53 8.85
C ALA A 97 -9.29 -13.43 9.74
N GLY A 98 -7.95 -13.32 9.67
CA GLY A 98 -7.01 -14.17 10.39
C GLY A 98 -6.83 -15.55 9.77
N ILE A 99 -6.99 -15.64 8.44
CA ILE A 99 -6.88 -16.87 7.63
C ILE A 99 -5.72 -16.73 6.65
#